data_AF-X1SMF1-F1
#
_entry.id   AF-X1SMF1-F1
#
_cell.length_a   1.000
_cell.length_b   1.000
_cell.length_c   1.000
_cell.angle_alpha   90.00
_cell.angle_beta   90.00
_cell.angle_gamma   90.00
#
_symmetry.space_group_name_H-M   'P 1'
#
loop_
_entity.id
_entity.type
_entity.pdbx_description
1 polymer ?
#
loop_
_entity_poly.entity_id
_entity_poly.type
_entity_poly.pdbx_seq_one_letter_code
_entity_poly.pdbx_strand_id
1 'polypeptide(L)'
;LHRGEMTEEQVWDWFRVVEIPPFWRDKLIAIAYHPYTRVDVRRMHKVGTITDEGLKRAYMDVGFDDEKATKMMEFTIEYNKKVDNKENEEAIDFLRTEVLDGYRREMFEEPEARDMLTDLEVSVERIDFLISREDLKKEQALKDAYLKRYKTLFIEGIMNMTDLVNELLVVGLNQAEIDELVPVWDLERLTRIAHPSRANLDTFLKKEIIDETIYRQEMRNMGWGDLYIDWYLERLAELPEEETEERITHPSRTDLEKFLEKGIIDSTRFHKQMKALGYTDESISWYLA
;
A
#
# COMPACT_ATOMS: atom_id res chain seq x y z
N LEU A 1 19.49 26.58 46.36
CA LEU A 1 20.76 26.01 45.85
C LEU A 1 20.71 24.50 45.94
N HIS A 2 20.99 23.84 44.80
CA HIS A 2 20.75 22.40 44.54
C HIS A 2 19.34 21.90 44.91
N ARG A 3 18.38 22.07 43.99
CA ARG A 3 16.99 21.56 44.10
C ARG A 3 16.13 22.19 45.21
N GLY A 4 16.59 23.28 45.80
CA GLY A 4 15.84 24.02 46.84
C GLY A 4 16.18 23.61 48.27
N GLU A 5 17.10 22.66 48.45
CA GLU A 5 17.46 22.11 49.77
C GLU A 5 18.25 23.08 50.66
N MET A 6 19.01 23.99 50.06
CA MET A 6 19.77 25.03 50.77
C MET A 6 19.52 26.41 50.18
N THR A 7 19.35 27.43 51.00
CA THR A 7 19.37 28.83 50.55
C THR A 7 20.83 29.31 50.41
N GLU A 8 21.03 30.39 49.65
CA GLU A 8 22.36 31.00 49.52
C GLU A 8 22.91 31.47 50.88
N GLU A 9 22.04 32.03 51.72
CA GLU A 9 22.38 32.42 53.09
C GLU A 9 22.87 31.23 53.94
N GLN A 10 22.19 30.08 53.86
CA GLN A 10 22.62 28.86 54.56
C GLN A 10 23.98 28.35 54.07
N VAL A 11 24.26 28.44 52.76
CA VAL A 11 25.59 28.09 52.21
C VAL A 11 26.65 29.08 52.71
N TRP A 12 26.32 30.36 52.77
CA TRP A 12 27.19 31.40 53.31
C TRP A 12 27.54 31.22 54.78
N ASP A 13 26.55 30.86 55.60
CA ASP A 13 26.77 30.54 57.01
C ASP A 13 27.63 29.27 57.16
N TRP A 14 27.36 28.23 56.35
CA TRP A 14 28.19 27.03 56.33
C TRP A 14 29.65 27.33 55.98
N PHE A 15 29.91 28.17 54.97
CA PHE A 15 31.26 28.61 54.63
C PHE A 15 31.99 29.33 55.77
N ARG A 16 31.27 30.01 56.68
CA ARG A 16 31.88 30.59 57.89
C ARG A 16 32.27 29.50 58.89
N VAL A 17 31.40 28.52 59.10
CA VAL A 17 31.63 27.40 60.04
C VAL A 17 32.83 26.56 59.62
N VAL A 18 32.99 26.28 58.32
CA VAL A 18 34.13 25.52 57.77
C VAL A 18 35.30 26.41 57.32
N GLU A 19 35.31 27.68 57.74
CA GLU A 19 36.42 28.64 57.56
C GLU A 19 36.86 28.87 56.09
N ILE A 20 35.94 28.80 55.12
CA ILE A 20 36.23 29.16 53.72
C ILE A 20 36.47 30.67 53.60
N PRO A 21 37.59 31.12 53.01
CA PRO A 21 37.89 32.55 52.88
C PRO A 21 36.83 33.29 52.04
N PRO A 22 36.45 34.54 52.39
CA PRO A 22 35.41 35.30 51.68
C PRO A 22 35.62 35.38 50.17
N PHE A 23 36.88 35.50 49.71
CA PHE A 23 37.24 35.54 48.29
C PHE A 23 36.75 34.33 47.48
N TRP A 24 36.67 33.14 48.10
CA TRP A 24 36.30 31.90 47.40
C TRP A 24 34.80 31.62 47.42
N ARG A 25 34.04 32.25 48.32
CA ARG A 25 32.63 31.88 48.57
C ARG A 25 31.75 32.07 47.35
N ASP A 26 31.79 33.26 46.73
CA ASP A 26 31.03 33.56 45.51
C ASP A 26 31.42 32.62 44.37
N LYS A 27 32.71 32.29 44.25
CA LYS A 27 33.22 31.40 43.19
C LYS A 27 32.71 29.98 43.38
N LEU A 28 32.71 29.48 44.62
CA LEU A 28 32.21 28.15 44.97
C LEU A 28 30.68 28.05 44.80
N ILE A 29 29.94 29.13 45.08
CA ILE A 29 28.50 29.19 44.81
C ILE A 29 28.24 29.18 43.30
N ALA A 30 28.98 29.97 42.52
CA ALA A 30 28.79 30.06 41.08
C ALA A 30 28.96 28.69 40.38
N ILE A 31 29.97 27.91 40.78
CA ILE A 31 30.21 26.57 40.20
C ILE A 31 29.28 25.47 40.76
N ALA A 32 28.45 25.77 41.76
CA ALA A 32 27.46 24.83 42.28
C ALA A 32 26.26 24.65 41.31
N TYR A 33 26.02 25.63 40.43
CA TYR A 33 25.00 25.49 39.40
C TYR A 33 25.50 24.63 38.24
N HIS A 34 24.61 23.78 37.69
CA HIS A 34 24.97 22.99 36.52
C HIS A 34 25.03 23.90 35.29
N PRO A 35 26.10 23.79 34.47
CA PRO A 35 26.12 24.47 33.18
C PRO A 35 25.08 23.85 32.24
N TYR A 36 24.72 24.57 31.18
CA TYR A 36 23.88 23.99 30.12
C TYR A 36 24.56 22.76 29.50
N THR A 37 23.75 21.79 29.07
CA THR A 37 24.30 20.63 28.35
C THR A 37 24.74 21.03 26.94
N ARG A 38 25.68 20.28 26.38
CA ARG A 38 26.12 20.45 24.98
C ARG A 38 24.96 20.33 23.98
N VAL A 39 23.97 19.50 24.26
CA VAL A 39 22.79 19.32 23.39
C VAL A 39 21.90 20.55 23.45
N ASP A 40 21.65 21.07 24.64
CA ASP A 40 20.77 22.23 24.83
C ASP A 40 21.37 23.49 24.21
N VAL A 41 22.67 23.76 24.40
CA VAL A 41 23.30 24.96 23.84
C VAL A 41 23.29 24.96 22.31
N ARG A 42 23.43 23.79 21.67
CA ARG A 42 23.31 23.66 20.21
C ARG A 42 21.92 24.05 19.72
N ARG A 43 20.87 23.57 20.42
CA ARG A 43 19.47 23.89 20.12
C ARG A 43 19.14 25.35 20.42
N MET A 44 19.57 25.87 21.57
CA MET A 44 19.41 27.27 21.96
C MET A 44 20.05 28.21 20.95
N HIS A 45 21.24 27.87 20.44
CA HIS A 45 21.88 28.63 19.36
C HIS A 45 21.07 28.52 18.06
N LYS A 46 20.62 27.30 17.68
CA LYS A 46 19.82 27.09 16.46
C LYS A 46 18.56 27.96 16.44
N VAL A 47 17.88 28.11 17.57
CA VAL A 47 16.66 28.93 17.69
C VAL A 47 16.92 30.39 18.06
N GLY A 48 18.19 30.83 18.09
CA GLY A 48 18.57 32.22 18.36
C GLY A 48 18.42 32.69 19.81
N THR A 49 18.31 31.77 20.78
CA THR A 49 18.26 32.10 22.22
C THR A 49 19.61 32.57 22.76
N ILE A 50 20.72 32.07 22.20
CA ILE A 50 22.08 32.47 22.56
C ILE A 50 22.86 32.89 21.31
N THR A 51 23.76 33.86 21.46
CA THR A 51 24.68 34.30 20.39
C THR A 51 25.86 33.33 20.24
N ASP A 52 26.66 33.50 19.20
CA ASP A 52 27.92 32.76 18.98
C ASP A 52 28.85 32.87 20.20
N GLU A 53 29.00 34.06 20.78
CA GLU A 53 29.80 34.27 21.99
C GLU A 53 29.19 33.56 23.20
N GLY A 54 27.85 33.58 23.31
CA GLY A 54 27.12 32.84 24.36
C GLY A 54 27.31 31.33 24.22
N LEU A 55 27.33 30.81 23.00
CA LEU A 55 27.57 29.40 22.70
C LEU A 55 29.00 28.99 23.08
N LYS A 56 30.02 29.78 22.67
CA LYS A 56 31.40 29.55 23.09
C LYS A 56 31.52 29.55 24.61
N ARG A 57 30.90 30.53 25.28
CA ARG A 57 30.93 30.64 26.75
C ARG A 57 30.32 29.40 27.41
N ALA A 58 29.18 28.94 26.91
CA ALA A 58 28.52 27.76 27.47
C ALA A 58 29.39 26.49 27.33
N TYR A 59 30.16 26.34 26.25
CA TYR A 59 31.15 25.26 26.16
C TYR A 59 32.28 25.40 27.18
N MET A 60 32.75 26.62 27.46
CA MET A 60 33.73 26.84 28.51
C MET A 60 33.18 26.51 29.90
N ASP A 61 31.91 26.80 30.18
CA ASP A 61 31.27 26.49 31.46
C ASP A 61 31.16 24.97 31.71
N VAL A 62 31.16 24.15 30.65
CA VAL A 62 31.23 22.66 30.73
C VAL A 62 32.69 22.16 30.92
N GLY A 63 33.68 23.04 30.84
CA GLY A 63 35.08 22.75 31.10
C GLY A 63 35.99 22.68 29.86
N PHE A 64 35.51 23.10 28.68
CA PHE A 64 36.39 23.26 27.53
C PHE A 64 37.33 24.46 27.71
N ASP A 65 38.59 24.30 27.30
CA ASP A 65 39.49 25.43 27.12
C ASP A 65 39.06 26.31 25.94
N ASP A 66 39.66 27.49 25.80
CA ASP A 66 39.28 28.49 24.80
C ASP A 66 39.39 27.96 23.36
N GLU A 67 40.44 27.19 23.05
CA GLU A 67 40.66 26.62 21.72
C GLU A 67 39.57 25.60 21.39
N LYS A 68 39.31 24.66 22.30
CA LYS A 68 38.27 23.64 22.10
C LYS A 68 36.87 24.23 22.07
N ALA A 69 36.59 25.22 22.92
CA ALA A 69 35.31 25.92 22.92
C ALA A 69 35.08 26.68 21.61
N THR A 70 36.12 27.31 21.05
CA THR A 70 36.05 27.97 19.73
C THR A 70 35.76 26.97 18.62
N LYS A 71 36.52 25.87 18.56
CA LYS A 71 36.30 24.80 17.55
C LYS A 71 34.90 24.19 17.66
N MET A 72 34.39 24.02 18.88
CA MET A 72 33.05 23.46 19.09
C MET A 72 31.93 24.44 18.70
N MET A 73 32.13 25.74 18.95
CA MET A 73 31.24 26.81 18.47
C MET A 73 31.19 26.81 16.95
N GLU A 74 32.34 26.86 16.28
CA GLU A 74 32.44 26.84 14.80
C GLU A 74 31.78 25.59 14.20
N PHE A 75 32.04 24.42 14.77
CA PHE A 75 31.40 23.17 14.37
C PHE A 75 29.87 23.24 14.51
N THR A 76 29.38 23.79 15.63
CA THR A 76 27.93 23.89 15.89
C THR A 76 27.25 24.84 14.91
N ILE A 77 27.86 25.98 14.60
CA ILE A 77 27.36 26.94 13.62
C ILE A 77 27.23 26.26 12.26
N GLU A 78 28.27 25.55 11.81
CA GLU A 78 28.27 24.87 10.52
C GLU A 78 27.29 23.70 10.47
N TYR A 79 27.21 22.93 11.56
CA TYR A 79 26.25 21.84 11.69
C TYR A 79 24.80 22.37 11.62
N ASN A 80 24.49 23.47 12.31
CA ASN A 80 23.15 24.06 12.27
C ASN A 80 22.77 24.57 10.87
N LYS A 81 23.73 25.11 10.09
CA LYS A 81 23.50 25.51 8.68
C LYS A 81 23.14 24.33 7.78
N LYS A 82 23.78 23.16 7.96
CA LYS A 82 23.50 21.96 7.14
C LYS A 82 22.11 21.39 7.39
N VAL A 83 21.59 21.55 8.60
CA VAL A 83 20.26 21.05 8.99
C VAL A 83 19.13 21.98 8.52
N ASP A 84 19.41 23.25 8.22
CA ASP A 84 18.40 24.24 7.77
C ASP A 84 18.07 24.19 6.26
N ASN A 85 18.72 23.33 5.47
CA ASN A 85 18.29 23.11 4.10
C ASN A 85 16.99 22.29 4.10
N LYS A 86 15.87 22.87 3.65
CA LYS A 86 14.61 22.15 3.41
C LYS A 86 14.80 20.85 2.60
N GLU A 87 15.71 20.87 1.64
CA GLU A 87 16.10 19.67 0.88
C GLU A 87 16.61 18.54 1.78
N ASN A 88 17.28 18.88 2.88
CA ASN A 88 17.79 17.93 3.86
C ASN A 88 16.68 17.42 4.79
N GLU A 89 15.73 18.26 5.19
CA GLU A 89 14.54 17.81 5.95
C GLU A 89 13.64 16.87 5.12
N GLU A 90 13.39 17.21 3.84
CA GLU A 90 12.63 16.36 2.93
C GLU A 90 13.35 15.05 2.62
N ALA A 91 14.68 15.08 2.42
CA ALA A 91 15.48 13.87 2.24
C ALA A 91 15.46 12.98 3.50
N ILE A 92 15.53 13.55 4.70
CA ILE A 92 15.43 12.80 5.96
C ILE A 92 14.04 12.18 6.13
N ASP A 93 12.98 12.91 5.80
CA ASP A 93 11.61 12.36 5.89
C ASP A 93 11.36 11.25 4.87
N PHE A 94 11.90 11.42 3.65
CA PHE A 94 11.92 10.37 2.63
C PHE A 94 12.67 9.13 3.12
N LEU A 95 13.92 9.28 3.59
CA LEU A 95 14.73 8.17 4.10
C LEU A 95 14.06 7.46 5.27
N ARG A 96 13.45 8.21 6.20
CA ARG A 96 12.65 7.63 7.29
C ARG A 96 11.52 6.77 6.74
N THR A 97 10.82 7.25 5.73
CA THR A 97 9.71 6.52 5.09
C THR A 97 10.20 5.24 4.42
N GLU A 98 11.33 5.29 3.71
CA GLU A 98 11.94 4.12 3.06
C GLU A 98 12.43 3.08 4.07
N VAL A 99 13.05 3.50 5.18
CA VAL A 99 13.46 2.59 6.26
C VAL A 99 12.25 1.87 6.86
N LEU A 100 11.16 2.59 7.12
CA LEU A 100 9.93 2.01 7.66
C LEU A 100 9.22 1.08 6.66
N ASP A 101 9.23 1.40 5.36
CA ASP A 101 8.73 0.50 4.31
C ASP A 101 9.59 -0.77 4.20
N GLY A 102 10.93 -0.63 4.21
CA GLY A 102 11.86 -1.74 4.21
C GLY A 102 11.68 -2.66 5.40
N TYR A 103 11.52 -2.10 6.61
CA TYR A 103 11.20 -2.86 7.83
C TYR A 103 9.89 -3.64 7.67
N ARG A 104 8.80 -2.97 7.24
CA ARG A 104 7.49 -3.62 7.03
C ARG A 104 7.57 -4.78 6.02
N ARG A 105 8.47 -4.68 5.03
CA ARG A 105 8.70 -5.70 3.99
C ARG A 105 9.76 -6.74 4.38
N GLU A 106 10.18 -6.78 5.65
CA GLU A 106 11.20 -7.72 6.14
C GLU A 106 12.57 -7.61 5.44
N MET A 107 12.89 -6.43 4.88
CA MET A 107 14.22 -6.16 4.32
C MET A 107 15.26 -5.87 5.40
N PHE A 108 14.82 -5.40 6.57
CA PHE A 108 15.63 -5.11 7.74
C PHE A 108 14.96 -5.72 8.97
N GLU A 109 15.78 -6.19 9.92
CA GLU A 109 15.28 -6.58 11.24
C GLU A 109 14.99 -5.33 12.11
N GLU A 110 14.18 -5.48 13.16
CA GLU A 110 13.84 -4.37 14.06
C GLU A 110 15.07 -3.62 14.61
N PRO A 111 16.14 -4.29 15.09
CA PRO A 111 17.33 -3.60 15.59
C PRO A 111 18.01 -2.74 14.51
N GLU A 112 18.09 -3.24 13.28
CA GLU A 112 18.71 -2.54 12.14
C GLU A 112 17.90 -1.29 11.75
N ALA A 113 16.57 -1.43 11.70
CA ALA A 113 15.69 -0.30 11.41
C ALA A 113 15.77 0.79 12.50
N ARG A 114 15.88 0.40 13.78
CA ARG A 114 16.07 1.32 14.90
C ARG A 114 17.39 2.08 14.81
N ASP A 115 18.47 1.38 14.47
CA ASP A 115 19.79 2.01 14.29
C ASP A 115 19.75 3.03 13.15
N MET A 116 19.19 2.67 12.00
CA MET A 116 19.04 3.60 10.85
C MET A 116 18.17 4.83 11.20
N LEU A 117 17.08 4.65 11.95
CA LEU A 117 16.24 5.77 12.37
C LEU A 117 16.93 6.67 13.41
N THR A 118 17.80 6.10 14.24
CA THR A 118 18.63 6.85 15.19
C THR A 118 19.66 7.70 14.46
N ASP A 119 20.29 7.15 13.41
CA ASP A 119 21.21 7.89 12.55
C ASP A 119 20.53 9.05 11.80
N LEU A 120 19.21 8.95 11.57
CA LEU A 120 18.35 10.03 11.05
C LEU A 120 17.85 11.00 12.14
N GLU A 121 18.46 10.96 13.34
CA GLU A 121 18.14 11.82 14.49
C GLU A 121 16.68 11.75 14.96
N VAL A 122 15.99 10.63 14.72
CA VAL A 122 14.66 10.36 15.28
C VAL A 122 14.81 10.01 16.75
N SER A 123 13.98 10.62 17.63
CA SER A 123 14.03 10.30 19.06
C SER A 123 13.59 8.86 19.33
N VAL A 124 14.16 8.24 20.36
CA VAL A 124 13.89 6.83 20.72
C VAL A 124 12.40 6.58 20.94
N GLU A 125 11.70 7.49 21.62
CA GLU A 125 10.25 7.38 21.87
C GLU A 125 9.45 7.40 20.57
N ARG A 126 9.90 8.18 19.58
CA ARG A 126 9.28 8.25 18.26
C ARG A 126 9.60 7.01 17.43
N ILE A 127 10.79 6.44 17.56
CA ILE A 127 11.16 5.17 16.92
C ILE A 127 10.24 4.05 17.41
N ASP A 128 10.06 3.90 18.72
CA ASP A 128 9.18 2.88 19.30
C ASP A 128 7.76 2.94 18.75
N PHE A 129 7.20 4.15 18.69
CA PHE A 129 5.88 4.38 18.11
C PHE A 129 5.83 4.03 16.62
N LEU A 130 6.85 4.44 15.83
CA LEU A 130 6.89 4.19 14.40
C LEU A 130 6.99 2.69 14.08
N ILE A 131 7.86 1.96 14.77
CA ILE A 131 8.00 0.50 14.62
C ILE A 131 6.69 -0.21 14.96
N SER A 132 6.11 0.09 16.13
CA SER A 132 4.82 -0.51 16.56
C SER A 132 3.71 -0.27 15.53
N ARG A 133 3.67 0.91 14.93
CA ARG A 133 2.70 1.25 13.88
C ARG A 133 2.91 0.43 12.60
N GLU A 134 4.16 0.18 12.21
CA GLU A 134 4.46 -0.63 11.03
C GLU A 134 4.16 -2.12 11.27
N ASP A 135 4.35 -2.63 12.49
CA ASP A 135 3.95 -3.98 12.88
C ASP A 135 2.43 -4.17 12.76
N LEU A 136 1.65 -3.22 13.27
CA LEU A 136 0.19 -3.23 13.14
C LEU A 136 -0.25 -3.22 11.66
N LYS A 137 0.41 -2.42 10.81
CA LYS A 137 0.12 -2.41 9.37
C LYS A 137 0.47 -3.74 8.72
N LYS A 138 1.56 -4.38 9.12
CA LYS A 138 1.95 -5.70 8.62
C LYS A 138 0.92 -6.76 8.99
N GLU A 139 0.49 -6.78 10.24
CA GLU A 139 -0.58 -7.67 10.71
C GLU A 139 -1.89 -7.43 9.95
N GLN A 140 -2.28 -6.17 9.78
CA GLN A 140 -3.49 -5.80 9.05
C GLN A 140 -3.44 -6.23 7.58
N ALA A 141 -2.31 -5.99 6.89
CA ALA A 141 -2.14 -6.39 5.49
C ALA A 141 -2.23 -7.91 5.32
N LEU A 142 -1.69 -8.67 6.27
CA LEU A 142 -1.79 -10.13 6.30
C LEU A 142 -3.25 -10.58 6.52
N LYS A 143 -3.96 -9.98 7.48
CA LYS A 143 -5.40 -10.22 7.69
C LYS A 143 -6.21 -9.94 6.42
N ASP A 144 -6.01 -8.78 5.80
CA ASP A 144 -6.71 -8.38 4.58
C ASP A 144 -6.47 -9.36 3.42
N ALA A 145 -5.24 -9.89 3.30
CA ALA A 145 -4.91 -10.91 2.30
C ALA A 145 -5.67 -12.23 2.55
N TYR A 146 -5.75 -12.68 3.81
CA TYR A 146 -6.57 -13.85 4.17
C TYR A 146 -8.05 -13.62 3.91
N LEU A 147 -8.59 -12.47 4.32
CA LEU A 147 -9.99 -12.11 4.07
C LEU A 147 -10.33 -12.15 2.58
N LYS A 148 -9.48 -11.55 1.74
CA LYS A 148 -9.66 -11.57 0.29
C LYS A 148 -9.65 -13.00 -0.26
N ARG A 149 -8.74 -13.85 0.21
CA ARG A 149 -8.66 -15.26 -0.21
C ARG A 149 -9.90 -16.04 0.20
N TYR A 150 -10.31 -15.95 1.46
CA TYR A 150 -11.46 -16.68 1.98
C TYR A 150 -12.78 -16.22 1.37
N LYS A 151 -12.93 -14.90 1.13
CA LYS A 151 -14.03 -14.36 0.33
C LYS A 151 -14.14 -15.05 -1.02
N THR A 152 -13.03 -15.11 -1.78
CA THR A 152 -13.01 -15.74 -3.10
C THR A 152 -13.40 -17.22 -3.01
N LEU A 153 -12.79 -17.98 -2.11
CA LEU A 153 -13.07 -19.42 -1.96
C LEU A 153 -14.53 -19.68 -1.57
N PHE A 154 -15.09 -18.85 -0.71
CA PHE A 154 -16.48 -18.97 -0.27
C PHE A 154 -17.46 -18.62 -1.40
N ILE A 155 -17.23 -17.51 -2.11
CA ILE A 155 -18.05 -17.10 -3.25
C ILE A 155 -17.99 -18.12 -4.40
N GLU A 156 -16.84 -18.75 -4.63
CA GLU A 156 -16.67 -19.81 -5.64
C GLU A 156 -17.25 -21.16 -5.21
N GLY A 157 -17.77 -21.27 -3.98
CA GLY A 157 -18.36 -22.50 -3.46
C GLY A 157 -17.34 -23.58 -3.08
N ILE A 158 -16.05 -23.25 -3.08
CA ILE A 158 -14.96 -24.15 -2.67
C ILE A 158 -14.94 -24.29 -1.14
N MET A 159 -15.36 -23.24 -0.42
CA MET A 159 -15.43 -23.18 1.04
C MET A 159 -16.89 -23.05 1.49
N ASN A 160 -17.27 -23.81 2.52
CA ASN A 160 -18.60 -23.71 3.13
C ASN A 160 -18.63 -22.66 4.26
N MET A 161 -19.81 -22.33 4.77
CA MET A 161 -19.99 -21.27 5.78
C MET A 161 -19.36 -21.62 7.13
N THR A 162 -19.42 -22.88 7.56
CA THR A 162 -18.82 -23.32 8.82
C THR A 162 -17.30 -23.19 8.77
N ASP A 163 -16.67 -23.63 7.67
CA ASP A 163 -15.24 -23.51 7.46
C ASP A 163 -14.81 -22.05 7.36
N LEU A 164 -15.59 -21.21 6.66
CA LEU A 164 -15.34 -19.77 6.58
C LEU A 164 -15.28 -19.13 7.97
N VAL A 165 -16.30 -19.35 8.81
CA VAL A 165 -16.35 -18.76 10.15
C VAL A 165 -15.18 -19.23 11.02
N ASN A 166 -14.84 -20.51 10.96
CA ASN A 166 -13.69 -21.06 11.69
C ASN A 166 -12.37 -20.40 11.25
N GLU A 167 -12.16 -20.26 9.95
CA GLU A 167 -10.95 -19.63 9.39
C GLU A 167 -10.86 -18.13 9.74
N LEU A 168 -11.99 -17.41 9.74
CA LEU A 168 -12.04 -16.00 10.15
C LEU A 168 -11.69 -15.81 11.63
N LEU A 169 -12.15 -16.71 12.51
CA LEU A 169 -11.76 -16.73 13.92
C LEU A 169 -10.26 -16.99 14.09
N VAL A 170 -9.67 -17.89 13.29
CA VAL A 170 -8.22 -18.17 13.31
C VAL A 170 -7.40 -16.97 12.84
N VAL A 171 -7.89 -16.21 11.85
CA VAL A 171 -7.28 -14.94 11.40
C VAL A 171 -7.36 -13.85 12.48
N GLY A 172 -8.21 -14.05 13.50
CA GLY A 172 -8.33 -13.16 14.65
C GLY A 172 -9.47 -12.16 14.54
N LEU A 173 -10.46 -12.42 13.69
CA LEU A 173 -11.71 -11.65 13.70
C LEU A 173 -12.54 -12.01 14.92
N ASN A 174 -13.19 -11.01 15.50
CA ASN A 174 -14.16 -11.21 16.57
C ASN A 174 -15.55 -11.54 16.01
N GLN A 175 -16.46 -12.00 16.89
CA GLN A 175 -17.80 -12.42 16.46
C GLN A 175 -18.60 -11.30 15.79
N ALA A 176 -18.49 -10.04 16.26
CA ALA A 176 -19.23 -8.93 15.69
C ALA A 176 -18.76 -8.61 14.25
N GLU A 177 -17.45 -8.70 13.99
CA GLU A 177 -16.88 -8.52 12.64
C GLU A 177 -17.34 -9.63 11.68
N ILE A 178 -17.42 -10.86 12.18
CA ILE A 178 -17.91 -12.02 11.40
C ILE A 178 -19.40 -11.85 11.06
N ASP A 179 -20.21 -11.44 12.05
CA ASP A 179 -21.64 -11.22 11.89
C ASP A 179 -21.94 -10.09 10.89
N GLU A 180 -21.01 -9.16 10.68
CA GLU A 180 -21.08 -8.11 9.66
C GLU A 180 -20.64 -8.61 8.28
N LEU A 181 -19.50 -9.29 8.19
CA LEU A 181 -18.86 -9.65 6.91
C LEU A 181 -19.52 -10.84 6.20
N VAL A 182 -19.83 -11.91 6.93
CA VAL A 182 -20.29 -13.17 6.33
C VAL A 182 -21.62 -13.02 5.59
N PRO A 183 -22.64 -12.31 6.12
CA PRO A 183 -23.89 -12.08 5.37
C PRO A 183 -23.67 -11.36 4.05
N VAL A 184 -22.76 -10.38 3.99
CA VAL A 184 -22.44 -9.66 2.75
C VAL A 184 -21.84 -10.63 1.72
N TRP A 185 -20.90 -11.48 2.13
CA TRP A 185 -20.29 -12.45 1.21
C TRP A 185 -21.26 -13.54 0.79
N ASP A 186 -22.21 -13.91 1.64
CA ASP A 186 -23.25 -14.89 1.31
C ASP A 186 -24.22 -14.34 0.25
N LEU A 187 -24.61 -13.07 0.38
CA LEU A 187 -25.37 -12.36 -0.66
C LEU A 187 -24.58 -12.31 -1.98
N GLU A 188 -23.28 -11.97 -1.94
CA GLU A 188 -22.43 -12.00 -3.13
C GLU A 188 -22.34 -13.40 -3.76
N ARG A 189 -22.26 -14.45 -2.96
CA ARG A 189 -22.27 -15.84 -3.44
C ARG A 189 -23.60 -16.20 -4.12
N LEU A 190 -24.73 -15.85 -3.50
CA LEU A 190 -26.08 -16.12 -4.03
C LEU A 190 -26.37 -15.37 -5.32
N THR A 191 -25.87 -14.13 -5.45
CA THR A 191 -25.99 -13.34 -6.69
C THR A 191 -25.09 -13.83 -7.81
N ARG A 192 -24.09 -14.68 -7.52
CA ARG A 192 -23.18 -15.30 -8.49
C ARG A 192 -23.64 -16.67 -8.99
N ILE A 193 -24.86 -17.12 -8.66
CA ILE A 193 -25.46 -18.28 -9.32
C ILE A 193 -25.48 -17.98 -10.82
N ALA A 194 -24.74 -18.78 -11.58
CA ALA A 194 -24.54 -18.55 -13.01
C ALA A 194 -25.88 -18.65 -13.74
N HIS A 195 -26.49 -17.51 -14.07
CA HIS A 195 -27.57 -17.48 -15.03
C HIS A 195 -27.02 -17.84 -16.41
N PRO A 196 -27.63 -18.80 -17.11
CA PRO A 196 -27.31 -19.00 -18.52
C PRO A 196 -27.42 -17.67 -19.25
N SER A 197 -26.43 -17.33 -20.07
CA SER A 197 -26.51 -16.12 -20.90
C SER A 197 -27.78 -16.17 -21.77
N ARG A 198 -28.29 -15.02 -22.22
CA ARG A 198 -29.40 -14.95 -23.19
C ARG A 198 -29.21 -15.92 -24.37
N ALA A 199 -28.00 -16.01 -24.92
CA ALA A 199 -27.70 -16.92 -26.02
C ALA A 199 -27.79 -18.42 -25.63
N ASN A 200 -27.43 -18.75 -24.39
CA ASN A 200 -27.64 -20.09 -23.85
C ASN A 200 -29.13 -20.37 -23.63
N LEU A 201 -29.90 -19.40 -23.10
CA LEU A 201 -31.35 -19.52 -22.96
C LEU A 201 -32.04 -19.71 -24.32
N ASP A 202 -31.64 -18.96 -25.35
CA ASP A 202 -32.13 -19.13 -26.73
C ASP A 202 -31.88 -20.56 -27.23
N THR A 203 -30.68 -21.08 -26.96
CA THR A 203 -30.28 -22.44 -27.33
C THR A 203 -31.07 -23.48 -26.55
N PHE A 204 -31.31 -23.24 -25.25
CA PHE A 204 -32.07 -24.15 -24.40
C PHE A 204 -33.55 -24.20 -24.81
N LEU A 205 -34.14 -23.05 -25.15
CA LEU A 205 -35.52 -22.99 -25.65
C LEU A 205 -35.64 -23.68 -27.02
N LYS A 206 -34.72 -23.42 -27.95
CA LYS A 206 -34.67 -24.09 -29.27
C LYS A 206 -34.49 -25.61 -29.19
N LYS A 207 -33.71 -26.07 -28.20
CA LYS A 207 -33.50 -27.50 -27.95
C LYS A 207 -34.57 -28.13 -27.06
N GLU A 208 -35.63 -27.38 -26.73
CA GLU A 208 -36.72 -27.81 -25.85
C GLU A 208 -36.25 -28.28 -24.47
N ILE A 209 -35.08 -27.81 -24.01
CA ILE A 209 -34.53 -28.08 -22.67
C ILE A 209 -35.31 -27.29 -21.61
N ILE A 210 -35.82 -26.12 -22.00
CA ILE A 210 -36.70 -25.26 -21.20
C ILE A 210 -37.90 -24.86 -22.05
N ASP A 211 -39.01 -24.50 -21.41
CA ASP A 211 -40.20 -23.98 -22.08
C ASP A 211 -40.21 -22.43 -22.11
N GLU A 212 -41.18 -21.85 -22.84
CA GLU A 212 -41.34 -20.39 -22.94
C GLU A 212 -41.57 -19.73 -21.57
N THR A 213 -42.24 -20.42 -20.64
CA THR A 213 -42.54 -19.89 -19.30
C THR A 213 -41.26 -19.73 -18.50
N ILE A 214 -40.39 -20.75 -18.51
CA ILE A 214 -39.07 -20.74 -17.88
C ILE A 214 -38.15 -19.73 -18.56
N TYR A 215 -38.17 -19.65 -19.90
CA TYR A 215 -37.39 -18.67 -20.66
C TYR A 215 -37.75 -17.23 -20.25
N ARG A 216 -39.04 -16.89 -20.21
CA ARG A 216 -39.52 -15.57 -19.78
C ARG A 216 -39.11 -15.26 -18.34
N GLN A 217 -39.21 -16.24 -17.44
CA GLN A 217 -38.84 -16.07 -16.04
C GLN A 217 -37.33 -15.79 -15.87
N GLU A 218 -36.48 -16.57 -16.53
CA GLU A 218 -35.02 -16.37 -16.48
C GLU A 218 -34.60 -15.04 -17.12
N MET A 219 -35.21 -14.66 -18.24
CA MET A 219 -34.95 -13.36 -18.87
C MET A 219 -35.38 -12.18 -17.97
N ARG A 220 -36.48 -12.30 -17.23
CA ARG A 220 -36.88 -11.30 -16.22
C ARG A 220 -35.92 -11.26 -15.04
N ASN A 221 -35.47 -12.43 -14.55
CA ASN A 221 -34.48 -12.52 -13.48
C ASN A 221 -33.15 -11.84 -13.88
N MET A 222 -32.80 -11.87 -15.18
CA MET A 222 -31.67 -11.14 -15.76
C MET A 222 -31.94 -9.64 -16.02
N GLY A 223 -33.15 -9.15 -15.71
CA GLY A 223 -33.52 -7.73 -15.83
C GLY A 223 -34.06 -7.29 -17.20
N TRP A 224 -34.43 -8.22 -18.09
CA TRP A 224 -35.03 -7.86 -19.38
C TRP A 224 -36.52 -7.53 -19.23
N GLY A 225 -36.97 -6.47 -19.90
CA GLY A 225 -38.40 -6.10 -19.95
C GLY A 225 -39.20 -6.98 -20.90
N ASP A 226 -40.48 -7.19 -20.60
CA ASP A 226 -41.38 -8.10 -21.35
C ASP A 226 -41.41 -7.84 -22.86
N LEU A 227 -41.42 -6.57 -23.27
CA LEU A 227 -41.38 -6.16 -24.68
C LEU A 227 -40.17 -6.74 -25.44
N TYR A 228 -38.98 -6.72 -24.81
CA TYR A 228 -37.76 -7.25 -25.44
C TYR A 228 -37.75 -8.77 -25.46
N ILE A 229 -38.32 -9.40 -24.43
CA ILE A 229 -38.47 -10.85 -24.35
C ILE A 229 -39.37 -11.34 -25.49
N ASP A 230 -40.47 -10.65 -25.75
CA ASP A 230 -41.37 -10.95 -26.88
C ASP A 230 -40.65 -10.87 -28.22
N TRP A 231 -39.84 -9.84 -28.47
CA TRP A 231 -39.05 -9.74 -29.71
C TRP A 231 -38.06 -10.89 -29.89
N TYR A 232 -37.45 -11.36 -28.80
CA TYR A 232 -36.56 -12.52 -28.87
C TYR A 232 -37.31 -13.82 -29.14
N LEU A 233 -38.50 -14.00 -28.54
CA LEU A 233 -39.35 -15.15 -28.79
C LEU A 233 -39.88 -15.18 -30.23
N GLU A 234 -40.33 -14.04 -30.77
CA GLU A 234 -40.72 -13.90 -32.18
C GLU A 234 -39.55 -14.25 -33.11
N ARG A 235 -38.35 -13.71 -32.83
CA ARG A 235 -37.15 -14.04 -33.60
C ARG A 235 -36.79 -15.53 -33.55
N LEU A 236 -37.01 -16.21 -32.42
CA LEU A 236 -36.74 -17.64 -32.29
C LEU A 236 -37.80 -18.47 -33.01
N ALA A 237 -39.05 -17.99 -33.09
CA ALA A 237 -40.16 -18.62 -33.80
C ALA A 237 -40.10 -18.43 -35.33
N GLU A 238 -39.50 -17.33 -35.81
CA GLU A 238 -39.35 -17.03 -37.25
C GLU A 238 -38.23 -17.81 -37.96
N LEU A 239 -37.42 -18.59 -37.24
CA LEU A 239 -36.38 -19.40 -37.85
C LEU A 239 -36.97 -20.74 -38.33
N PRO A 240 -37.03 -21.00 -39.66
CA PRO A 240 -37.45 -22.31 -40.16
C PRO A 240 -36.48 -23.40 -39.69
N GLU A 241 -37.00 -24.60 -39.41
CA GLU A 241 -36.29 -25.78 -38.89
C GLU A 241 -35.11 -26.29 -39.76
N GLU A 242 -34.81 -25.64 -40.89
CA GLU A 242 -33.77 -26.04 -41.85
C GLU A 242 -32.61 -25.03 -41.96
N GLU A 243 -32.07 -24.56 -40.83
CA GLU A 243 -30.69 -24.04 -40.78
C GLU A 243 -29.90 -24.72 -39.66
N THR A 244 -29.81 -26.05 -39.73
CA THR A 244 -28.51 -26.70 -39.46
C THR A 244 -27.62 -26.53 -40.69
N GLU A 245 -27.34 -25.30 -41.10
CA GLU A 245 -26.10 -25.06 -41.80
C GLU A 245 -25.01 -25.14 -40.73
N GLU A 246 -24.21 -26.21 -40.80
CA GLU A 246 -22.85 -26.17 -40.29
C GLU A 246 -22.32 -24.77 -40.58
N ARG A 247 -21.92 -24.03 -39.55
CA ARG A 247 -20.96 -22.95 -39.78
C ARG A 247 -19.77 -23.64 -40.41
N ILE A 248 -19.72 -23.68 -41.74
CA ILE A 248 -18.50 -23.86 -42.47
C ILE A 248 -17.72 -22.62 -42.08
N THR A 249 -16.96 -22.72 -41.00
CA THR A 249 -15.95 -21.74 -40.65
C THR A 249 -15.02 -21.74 -41.84
N HIS A 250 -15.24 -20.80 -42.76
CA HIS A 250 -14.28 -20.51 -43.80
C HIS A 250 -12.98 -20.16 -43.08
N PRO A 251 -11.86 -20.83 -43.40
CA PRO A 251 -10.57 -20.46 -42.84
C PRO A 251 -10.39 -18.96 -43.05
N SER A 252 -9.87 -18.26 -42.04
CA SER A 252 -9.64 -16.82 -42.18
C SER A 252 -8.70 -16.57 -43.36
N ARG A 253 -8.69 -15.35 -43.92
CA ARG A 253 -7.72 -14.99 -44.97
C ARG A 253 -6.30 -15.45 -44.62
N THR A 254 -5.88 -15.24 -43.36
CA THR A 254 -4.55 -15.60 -42.86
C THR A 254 -4.32 -17.12 -42.83
N ASP A 255 -5.36 -17.92 -42.61
CA ASP A 255 -5.26 -19.37 -42.68
C ASP A 255 -5.18 -19.85 -44.13
N LEU A 256 -5.92 -19.22 -45.05
CA LEU A 256 -5.86 -19.51 -46.48
C LEU A 256 -4.47 -19.21 -47.06
N GLU A 257 -3.84 -18.10 -46.66
CA GLU A 257 -2.48 -17.75 -47.06
C GLU A 257 -1.48 -18.83 -46.59
N LYS A 258 -1.55 -19.21 -45.31
CA LYS A 258 -0.71 -20.28 -44.75
C LYS A 258 -0.92 -21.63 -45.42
N PHE A 259 -2.15 -21.94 -45.84
CA PHE A 259 -2.46 -23.18 -46.55
C PHE A 259 -1.91 -23.19 -47.97
N LEU A 260 -1.90 -22.04 -48.65
CA LEU A 260 -1.26 -21.90 -49.95
C LEU A 260 0.26 -22.02 -49.84
N GLU A 261 0.89 -21.35 -48.87
CA GLU A 261 2.34 -21.43 -48.62
C GLU A 261 2.80 -22.85 -48.30
N LYS A 262 1.98 -23.61 -47.56
CA LYS A 262 2.26 -25.00 -47.21
C LYS A 262 1.86 -26.01 -48.30
N GLY A 263 1.34 -25.53 -49.45
CA GLY A 263 0.89 -26.38 -50.56
C GLY A 263 -0.32 -27.27 -50.22
N ILE A 264 -1.08 -26.94 -49.18
CA ILE A 264 -2.27 -27.67 -48.73
C ILE A 264 -3.45 -27.41 -49.68
N ILE A 265 -3.50 -26.20 -50.26
CA ILE A 265 -4.45 -25.81 -51.31
C ILE A 265 -3.68 -25.21 -52.49
N ASP A 266 -4.25 -25.34 -53.69
CA ASP A 266 -3.70 -24.73 -54.89
C ASP A 266 -4.22 -23.28 -55.08
N SER A 267 -3.59 -22.55 -56.00
CA SER A 267 -3.94 -21.15 -56.31
C SER A 267 -5.39 -21.00 -56.79
N THR A 268 -5.94 -22.01 -57.46
CA THR A 268 -7.32 -22.00 -57.96
C THR A 268 -8.33 -22.10 -56.81
N ARG A 269 -8.07 -22.99 -55.84
CA ARG A 269 -8.89 -23.18 -54.65
C ARG A 269 -8.74 -22.01 -53.68
N PHE A 270 -7.54 -21.46 -53.52
CA PHE A 270 -7.30 -20.23 -52.77
C PHE A 270 -8.11 -19.05 -53.34
N HIS A 271 -8.07 -18.84 -54.65
CA HIS A 271 -8.81 -17.78 -55.33
C HIS A 271 -10.32 -17.88 -55.09
N LYS A 272 -10.89 -19.09 -55.24
CA LYS A 272 -12.32 -19.33 -55.03
C LYS A 272 -12.74 -19.05 -53.58
N GLN A 273 -11.91 -19.41 -52.60
CA GLN A 273 -12.22 -19.21 -51.18
C GLN A 273 -12.03 -17.75 -50.73
N MET A 274 -11.02 -17.05 -51.25
CA MET A 274 -10.86 -15.61 -51.01
C MET A 274 -12.02 -14.79 -51.59
N LYS A 275 -12.55 -15.19 -52.76
CA LYS A 275 -13.73 -14.55 -53.35
C LYS A 275 -14.99 -14.77 -52.50
N ALA A 276 -15.13 -15.94 -51.89
CA ALA A 276 -16.22 -16.23 -50.95
C ALA A 276 -16.13 -15.41 -49.65
N LEU A 277 -14.93 -14.98 -49.26
CA LEU A 277 -14.69 -14.04 -48.15
C LEU A 277 -14.90 -12.56 -48.55
N GLY A 278 -15.27 -12.27 -49.81
CA GLY A 278 -15.59 -10.92 -50.29
C GLY A 278 -14.45 -10.15 -50.94
N TYR A 279 -13.30 -10.78 -51.23
CA TYR A 279 -12.17 -10.14 -51.90
C TYR A 279 -12.39 -10.03 -53.43
N THR A 280 -11.92 -8.93 -54.03
CA THR A 280 -11.97 -8.71 -55.48
C THR A 280 -10.86 -9.49 -56.18
N ASP A 281 -11.05 -9.86 -57.46
CA ASP A 281 -10.05 -10.63 -58.22
C ASP A 281 -8.70 -9.89 -58.31
N GLU A 282 -8.71 -8.55 -58.34
CA GLU A 282 -7.51 -7.70 -58.29
C GLU A 282 -6.78 -7.84 -56.93
N SER A 283 -7.51 -7.75 -55.81
CA SER A 283 -6.91 -7.90 -54.48
C SER A 283 -6.35 -9.30 -54.23
N ILE A 284 -6.98 -10.34 -54.80
CA ILE A 284 -6.51 -11.73 -54.69
C ILE A 284 -5.20 -11.92 -55.46
N SER A 285 -5.02 -11.24 -56.59
CA SER A 285 -3.79 -11.33 -57.40
C SER A 285 -2.53 -10.89 -56.65
N TRP A 286 -2.64 -9.98 -55.69
CA TRP A 286 -1.52 -9.53 -54.85
C TRP A 286 -0.99 -10.62 -53.90
N TYR A 287 -1.78 -11.66 -53.64
CA TYR A 287 -1.39 -12.82 -52.82
C TYR A 287 -0.89 -14.02 -53.63
N LEU A 288 -1.00 -13.95 -54.96
CA LEU A 288 -0.59 -15.02 -55.88
C LEU A 288 0.63 -14.64 -56.74
N ALA A 289 1.19 -13.43 -56.54
CA ALA A 289 2.39 -12.92 -57.20
C ALA A 289 3.65 -13.26 -56.40
#